data_AF-A0A4S1E435-F1
#
_entry.id   AF-A0A4S1E435-F1
#
_cell.length_a   1.000
_cell.length_b   1.000
_cell.length_c   1.000
_cell.angle_alpha   90.00
_cell.angle_beta   90.00
_cell.angle_gamma   90.00
#
_symmetry.space_group_name_H-M   'P 1'
#
loop_
_entity.id
_entity.type
_entity.pdbx_description
1 polymer ?
#
loop_
_entity_poly.entity_id
_entity_poly.type
_entity_poly.pdbx_seq_one_letter_code
_entity_poly.pdbx_strand_id
1 'polypeptide(L)'
;MSHQPNTLNVPVWVHWIPRSQGGRQILPQARGGLYYVITPPLPSTLPEPCSWSLVLQITQNDDTDTNGARYSLGYAHFLMDEAPSDLLKPGFTVDIYEGPRKVGLVEVI
;
A
#
# COMPACT_ATOMS: atom_id res chain seq x y z
N MET A 1 22.57 18.44 9.80
CA MET A 1 21.11 18.67 9.82
C MET A 1 20.47 17.37 9.40
N SER A 2 19.92 16.62 10.36
CA SER A 2 19.18 15.40 10.09
C SER A 2 17.76 15.78 9.68
N HIS A 3 17.47 15.71 8.38
CA HIS A 3 16.08 15.71 7.92
C HIS A 3 15.46 14.41 8.44
N GLN A 4 14.62 14.50 9.47
CA GLN A 4 13.64 13.46 9.72
C GLN A 4 12.58 13.64 8.63
N PRO A 5 12.41 12.69 7.70
CA PRO A 5 11.28 12.75 6.79
C PRO A 5 10.02 12.73 7.65
N ASN A 6 9.12 13.66 7.37
CA ASN A 6 7.85 13.78 8.05
C ASN A 6 6.92 12.68 7.51
N THR A 7 7.26 11.41 7.77
CA THR A 7 6.51 10.24 7.33
C THR A 7 5.31 10.04 8.25
N LEU A 8 4.25 10.81 7.99
CA LEU A 8 2.94 10.54 8.58
C LEU A 8 2.47 9.18 8.07
N ASN A 9 2.66 8.16 8.91
CA ASN A 9 2.11 6.83 8.74
C ASN A 9 0.58 6.92 8.81
N VAL A 10 -0.09 6.79 7.67
CA VAL A 10 -1.56 6.81 7.62
C VAL A 10 -2.10 5.41 7.83
N PRO A 11 -3.16 5.21 8.61
CA PRO A 11 -3.75 3.90 8.79
C PRO A 11 -4.44 3.44 7.49
N VAL A 12 -4.32 2.15 7.16
CA VAL A 12 -4.89 1.58 5.93
C VAL A 12 -5.43 0.17 6.12
N TRP A 13 -6.41 -0.17 5.29
CA TRP A 13 -6.67 -1.55 4.89
C TRP A 13 -5.87 -1.89 3.63
N VAL A 14 -5.41 -3.14 3.55
CA VAL A 14 -4.86 -3.71 2.33
C VAL A 14 -5.72 -4.89 1.91
N HIS A 15 -6.45 -4.73 0.81
CA HIS A 15 -7.30 -5.75 0.21
C HIS A 15 -6.46 -6.56 -0.78
N TRP A 16 -6.10 -7.78 -0.41
CA TRP A 16 -5.27 -8.63 -1.25
C TRP A 16 -6.10 -9.35 -2.31
N ILE A 17 -5.51 -9.53 -3.50
CA ILE A 17 -6.13 -10.40 -4.50
C ILE A 17 -6.23 -11.84 -3.91
N PRO A 18 -7.38 -12.52 -4.06
CA PRO A 18 -7.54 -13.90 -3.62
C PRO A 18 -6.54 -14.85 -4.29
N ARG A 19 -6.13 -15.91 -3.58
CA ARG A 19 -5.19 -16.92 -4.13
C ARG A 19 -5.72 -17.56 -5.41
N SER A 20 -7.02 -17.80 -5.49
CA SER A 20 -7.71 -18.38 -6.66
C SER A 20 -7.66 -17.48 -7.90
N GLN A 21 -7.47 -16.18 -7.72
CA GLN A 21 -7.35 -15.19 -8.80
C GLN A 21 -5.88 -14.85 -9.09
N GLY A 22 -4.96 -15.71 -8.66
CA GLY A 22 -3.53 -15.51 -8.84
C GLY A 22 -2.89 -14.61 -7.79
N GLY A 23 -3.58 -14.28 -6.69
CA GLY A 23 -3.04 -13.49 -5.58
C GLY A 23 -1.86 -14.14 -4.84
N ARG A 24 -1.33 -13.47 -3.81
CA ARG A 24 -0.17 -13.98 -3.06
C ARG A 24 -0.54 -15.26 -2.30
N GLN A 25 0.33 -16.28 -2.34
CA GLN A 25 0.14 -17.47 -1.51
C GLN A 25 0.33 -17.13 -0.02
N ILE A 26 1.32 -16.30 0.30
CA ILE A 26 1.65 -15.88 1.66
C ILE A 26 1.60 -14.35 1.72
N LEU A 27 0.86 -13.80 2.69
CA LEU A 27 0.80 -12.35 2.92
C LEU A 27 2.11 -11.86 3.56
N PRO A 28 2.45 -10.57 3.42
CA PRO A 28 3.58 -9.98 4.14
C PRO A 28 3.46 -10.19 5.66
N GLN A 29 4.60 -10.28 6.36
CA GLN A 29 4.61 -10.61 7.78
C GLN A 29 4.02 -9.48 8.63
N ALA A 30 2.97 -9.78 9.40
CA ALA A 30 2.36 -8.89 10.39
C ALA A 30 3.19 -8.76 11.69
N ARG A 31 4.51 -8.53 11.57
CA ARG A 31 5.44 -8.34 12.69
C ARG A 31 6.26 -7.06 12.54
N GLY A 32 5.65 -6.03 11.94
CA GLY A 32 6.30 -4.72 11.73
C GLY A 32 7.33 -4.71 10.60
N GLY A 33 7.31 -5.69 9.71
CA GLY A 33 8.11 -5.66 8.49
C GLY A 33 7.59 -4.60 7.53
N LEU A 34 8.51 -3.91 6.84
CA LEU A 34 8.18 -3.01 5.74
C LEU A 34 7.98 -3.81 4.47
N TYR A 35 6.88 -3.53 3.78
CA TYR A 35 6.53 -4.14 2.51
C TYR A 35 6.38 -3.05 1.46
N TYR A 36 7.11 -3.19 0.35
CA TYR A 36 7.24 -2.15 -0.66
C TYR A 36 6.44 -2.54 -1.90
N VAL A 37 5.56 -1.65 -2.34
CA VAL A 37 4.74 -1.81 -3.54
C VAL A 37 4.82 -0.57 -4.41
N ILE A 38 4.43 -0.71 -5.66
CA ILE A 38 4.34 0.38 -6.62
C ILE A 38 2.87 0.71 -6.89
N THR A 39 2.54 1.99 -6.97
CA THR A 39 1.23 2.48 -7.43
C THR A 39 1.24 2.70 -8.93
N PRO A 40 0.08 2.71 -9.60
CA PRO A 40 -0.06 3.39 -10.89
C PRO A 40 0.39 4.86 -10.79
N PRO A 41 0.59 5.54 -11.93
CA PRO A 41 0.80 6.98 -11.91
C PRO A 41 -0.32 7.72 -11.17
N LEU A 42 0.05 8.56 -10.22
CA LEU A 42 -0.89 9.35 -9.42
C LEU A 42 -0.80 10.84 -9.77
N PRO A 43 -1.89 11.61 -9.60
CA PRO A 43 -1.83 13.06 -9.72
C PRO A 43 -0.77 13.64 -8.78
N SER A 44 0.17 14.39 -9.33
CA SER A 44 1.25 15.04 -8.56
C SER A 44 1.59 16.39 -9.18
N THR A 45 2.47 17.15 -8.52
CA THR A 45 2.98 18.43 -9.03
C THR A 45 4.06 18.26 -10.10
N LEU A 46 4.50 17.02 -10.37
CA LEU A 46 5.49 16.75 -11.39
C LEU A 46 4.90 16.89 -12.81
N PRO A 47 5.72 17.30 -13.80
CA PRO A 47 5.25 17.48 -15.18
C PRO A 47 4.81 16.17 -15.85
N GLU A 48 5.44 15.05 -15.47
CA GLU A 48 5.22 13.74 -16.07
C GLU A 48 4.52 12.79 -15.09
N PRO A 49 3.62 11.92 -15.55
CA PRO A 49 3.00 10.90 -14.70
C PRO A 49 4.06 9.93 -14.17
N CYS A 50 4.24 9.90 -12.85
CA CYS A 50 5.16 8.99 -12.19
C CYS A 50 4.41 8.00 -11.29
N SER A 51 4.85 6.73 -11.34
CA SER A 51 4.47 5.71 -10.37
C SER A 51 5.25 5.91 -9.07
N TRP A 52 4.63 5.61 -7.93
CA TRP A 52 5.23 5.88 -6.63
C TRP A 52 5.46 4.60 -5.84
N SER A 53 6.56 4.58 -5.09
CA SER A 53 6.80 3.51 -4.11
C SER A 53 6.02 3.83 -2.84
N LEU A 54 5.09 2.94 -2.49
CA LEU A 54 4.32 2.99 -1.26
C LEU A 54 4.89 1.95 -0.29
N VAL A 55 5.21 2.40 0.92
CA VAL A 55 5.67 1.55 2.02
C VAL A 55 4.45 1.15 2.83
N LEU A 56 4.25 -0.14 3.03
CA LEU A 56 3.21 -0.72 3.85
C LEU A 56 3.85 -1.37 5.07
N GLN A 57 3.48 -0.90 6.26
CA GLN A 57 3.82 -1.52 7.52
C GLN A 57 2.63 -2.35 8.01
N ILE A 58 2.67 -3.66 7.76
CA ILE A 58 1.57 -4.56 8.10
C ILE A 58 1.62 -4.90 9.60
N THR A 59 0.52 -4.65 10.30
CA THR A 59 0.37 -4.88 11.74
C THR A 59 -0.51 -6.09 12.04
N GLN A 60 -1.45 -6.41 11.16
CA GLN A 60 -2.34 -7.57 11.30
C GLN A 60 -2.67 -8.13 9.91
N ASN A 61 -2.76 -9.46 9.83
CA ASN A 61 -3.30 -10.16 8.69
C ASN A 61 -4.53 -10.93 9.17
N ASP A 62 -5.64 -10.74 8.47
CA ASP A 62 -6.84 -11.56 8.67
C ASP A 62 -7.00 -12.45 7.45
N ASP A 63 -6.81 -13.75 7.67
CA ASP A 63 -6.95 -14.75 6.62
C ASP A 63 -8.41 -15.21 6.53
N THR A 64 -8.98 -15.02 5.34
CA THR A 64 -10.16 -15.69 4.76
C THR A 64 -11.50 -15.44 5.44
N ASP A 65 -12.32 -14.59 4.80
CA ASP A 65 -13.76 -14.79 4.82
C ASP A 65 -14.16 -16.00 3.96
N THR A 66 -15.43 -16.40 3.99
CA THR A 66 -15.96 -17.54 3.21
C THR A 66 -15.80 -17.38 1.69
N ASN A 67 -15.49 -16.19 1.19
CA ASN A 67 -15.36 -15.88 -0.23
C ASN A 67 -13.90 -15.84 -0.70
N GLY A 68 -12.94 -16.12 0.19
CA GLY A 68 -11.52 -16.06 -0.15
C GLY A 68 -10.95 -14.63 -0.14
N ALA A 69 -11.70 -13.65 0.39
CA ALA A 69 -11.18 -12.31 0.60
C ALA A 69 -10.12 -12.34 1.71
N ARG A 70 -9.04 -11.59 1.51
CA ARG A 70 -7.91 -11.54 2.43
C ARG A 70 -7.53 -10.10 2.62
N TYR A 71 -7.39 -9.69 3.87
CA TYR A 71 -7.15 -8.31 4.19
C TYR A 71 -6.09 -8.19 5.28
N SER A 72 -5.39 -7.04 5.26
CA SER A 72 -4.44 -6.67 6.30
C SER A 72 -4.76 -5.28 6.81
N LEU A 73 -4.44 -5.05 8.09
CA LEU A 73 -4.34 -3.73 8.67
C LEU A 73 -2.89 -3.32 8.74
N GLY A 74 -2.66 -2.02 8.61
CA GLY A 74 -1.33 -1.47 8.74
C GLY A 74 -1.29 0.04 8.58
N TYR A 75 -0.10 0.51 8.27
CA TYR A 75 0.15 1.91 7.93
C TYR A 75 0.78 2.03 6.56
N ALA A 76 0.52 3.14 5.88
CA ALA A 76 1.12 3.47 4.61
C ALA A 76 1.81 4.84 4.65
N HIS A 77 2.89 4.97 3.88
CA HIS A 77 3.47 6.25 3.49
C HIS A 77 4.18 6.08 2.15
N PHE A 78 4.34 7.17 1.40
CA PHE A 78 5.21 7.13 0.22
C PHE A 78 6.68 7.18 0.64
N LEU A 79 7.52 6.47 -0.10
CA LEU A 79 8.96 6.41 0.17
C LEU A 79 9.70 7.70 -0.19
N MET A 80 9.19 8.46 -1.17
CA MET A 80 9.84 9.65 -1.74
C MET A 80 9.15 10.91 -1.22
N ASP A 81 9.93 11.97 -0.97
CA ASP A 81 9.42 13.25 -0.44
C ASP A 81 8.54 13.98 -1.46
N GLU A 82 8.79 13.81 -2.75
CA GLU A 82 8.02 14.44 -3.85
C GLU A 82 6.70 13.71 -4.15
N ALA A 83 6.45 12.58 -3.50
CA ALA A 83 5.25 11.81 -3.73
C ALA A 83 4.01 12.58 -3.25
N PRO A 84 2.83 12.36 -3.87
CA PRO A 84 1.62 13.08 -3.56
C PRO A 84 0.98 12.58 -2.25
N SER A 85 1.68 12.76 -1.13
CA SER A 85 1.27 12.31 0.20
C SER A 85 -0.06 12.90 0.66
N ASP A 86 -0.44 14.08 0.14
CA ASP A 86 -1.75 14.70 0.38
C ASP A 86 -2.93 13.86 -0.15
N LEU A 87 -2.68 12.88 -1.03
CA LEU A 87 -3.69 11.92 -1.48
C LEU A 87 -4.00 10.86 -0.42
N LEU A 88 -3.09 10.59 0.52
CA LEU A 88 -3.27 9.60 1.58
C LEU A 88 -4.21 10.11 2.68
N LYS A 89 -5.46 10.37 2.32
CA LYS A 89 -6.55 10.82 3.20
C LYS A 89 -7.66 9.77 3.24
N PRO A 90 -8.46 9.72 4.33
CA PRO A 90 -9.53 8.72 4.46
C PRO A 90 -10.43 8.63 3.22
N GLY A 91 -10.70 7.39 2.79
CA GLY A 91 -11.47 7.08 1.58
C GLY A 91 -10.66 7.08 0.27
N PHE A 92 -9.38 7.48 0.29
CA PHE A 92 -8.51 7.28 -0.86
C PHE A 92 -8.21 5.79 -1.04
N THR A 93 -8.28 5.34 -2.29
CA THR A 93 -7.92 3.97 -2.67
C THR A 93 -6.93 3.97 -3.82
N VAL A 94 -6.02 2.99 -3.81
CA VAL A 94 -5.01 2.84 -4.87
C VAL A 94 -4.66 1.39 -5.08
N ASP A 95 -4.62 0.97 -6.34
CA ASP A 95 -4.13 -0.35 -6.71
C ASP A 95 -2.62 -0.44 -6.41
N ILE A 96 -2.17 -1.59 -5.93
CA ILE A 96 -0.77 -1.83 -5.59
C ILE A 96 -0.19 -3.01 -6.38
N TYR A 97 1.08 -2.87 -6.75
CA TYR A 97 1.77 -3.77 -7.66
C TYR A 97 3.13 -4.21 -7.12
N GLU A 98 3.53 -5.43 -7.48
CA GLU A 98 4.90 -5.92 -7.39
C GLU A 98 5.44 -6.12 -8.81
N GLY A 99 6.33 -5.23 -9.26
CA GLY A 99 6.69 -5.14 -10.67
C GLY A 99 5.43 -4.91 -11.53
N PRO A 100 5.17 -5.71 -12.59
CA PRO A 100 4.00 -5.54 -13.44
C PRO A 100 2.71 -6.17 -12.86
N ARG A 101 2.79 -6.88 -11.73
CA ARG A 101 1.69 -7.70 -11.22
C ARG A 101 0.90 -6.96 -10.15
N LYS A 102 -0.40 -6.75 -10.38
CA LYS A 102 -1.32 -6.25 -9.35
C LYS A 102 -1.39 -7.27 -8.20
N VAL A 103 -1.26 -6.80 -6.97
CA VAL A 103 -1.30 -7.67 -5.77
C VAL A 103 -2.43 -7.33 -4.80
N GLY A 104 -3.00 -6.13 -4.92
CA GLY A 104 -4.12 -5.71 -4.09
C GLY A 104 -4.56 -4.28 -4.35
N LEU A 105 -5.36 -3.78 -3.42
CA LEU A 105 -5.84 -2.41 -3.31
C LEU A 105 -5.55 -1.93 -1.87
N VAL A 106 -4.98 -0.74 -1.73
CA VAL A 106 -4.86 -0.05 -0.45
C VAL A 106 -6.03 0.91 -0.31
N GLU A 107 -6.61 0.97 0.88
CA GLU A 107 -7.66 1.91 1.27
C GLU A 107 -7.23 2.64 2.55
N VAL A 108 -7.24 3.97 2.52
CA VAL A 108 -6.92 4.81 3.69
C VAL A 108 -8.16 4.96 4.57
N ILE A 109 -7.99 4.79 5.89
CA ILE A 109 -9.07 4.85 6.89
C ILE A 109 -9.00 6.08 7.80
#